data_AF-A0AAJ1V6C8-F1
#
_entry.id   AF-A0AAJ1V6C8-F1
#
_cell.length_a   1.000
_cell.length_b   1.000
_cell.length_c   1.000
_cell.angle_alpha   90.00
_cell.angle_beta   90.00
_cell.angle_gamma   90.00
#
_symmetry.space_group_name_H-M   'P 1'
#
loop_
_entity.id
_entity.type
_entity.pdbx_description
1 polymer ?
#
loop_
_entity_poly.entity_id
_entity_poly.type
_entity_poly.pdbx_seq_one_letter_code
_entity_poly.pdbx_strand_id
1 'polypeptide(L)'
;SASPFGDAARMALGDTAGAIVSFCAAAGCLGSLGGWTLLAGQTAKAAADDGLFPPIFARVNKAGTPVAGLIIVGILMTIFQLSSISPNATKEFGLVSSVSVIFT
;
A
#
# COMPACT_ATOMS: atom_id res chain seq x y z
N SER A 1 -15.97 10.51 11.82
CA SER A 1 -16.29 9.08 11.81
C SER A 1 -15.36 8.34 10.88
N ALA A 2 -14.86 7.17 11.30
CA ALA A 2 -13.82 6.44 10.55
C ALA A 2 -14.38 5.55 9.42
N SER A 3 -15.69 5.22 9.42
CA SER A 3 -16.30 4.31 8.44
C SER A 3 -17.72 4.75 8.02
N PRO A 4 -17.89 5.79 7.18
CA PRO A 4 -19.21 6.33 6.84
C PRO A 4 -20.14 5.30 6.17
N PHE A 5 -19.60 4.40 5.34
CA PHE A 5 -20.39 3.31 4.73
C PHE A 5 -20.74 2.20 5.73
N GLY A 6 -19.83 1.87 6.65
CA GLY A 6 -20.09 0.90 7.71
C GLY A 6 -21.15 1.40 8.69
N ASP A 7 -21.09 2.69 9.06
CA ASP A 7 -22.06 3.36 9.93
C ASP A 7 -23.43 3.46 9.25
N ALA A 8 -23.48 3.84 7.97
CA ALA A 8 -24.71 3.89 7.19
C ALA A 8 -25.36 2.50 7.03
N ALA A 9 -24.56 1.47 6.73
CA ALA A 9 -25.05 0.09 6.62
C ALA A 9 -25.56 -0.45 7.96
N ARG A 10 -24.90 -0.09 9.07
CA ARG A 10 -25.35 -0.41 10.42
C ARG A 10 -26.70 0.22 10.74
N MET A 11 -26.86 1.50 10.44
CA MET A 11 -28.11 2.23 10.68
C MET A 11 -29.26 1.75 9.78
N ALA A 12 -28.97 1.34 8.54
CA ALA A 12 -29.99 0.97 7.57
C ALA A 12 -30.40 -0.51 7.59
N LEU A 13 -29.45 -1.44 7.84
CA LEU A 13 -29.68 -2.89 7.74
C LEU A 13 -29.22 -3.68 8.98
N GLY A 14 -28.73 -2.99 10.02
CA GLY A 14 -28.28 -3.60 11.28
C GLY A 14 -26.79 -3.96 11.30
N ASP A 15 -26.32 -4.42 12.47
CA ASP A 15 -24.90 -4.63 12.78
C ASP A 15 -24.18 -5.61 11.84
N THR A 16 -24.88 -6.64 11.36
CA THR A 16 -24.31 -7.62 10.41
C THR A 16 -23.97 -6.99 9.06
N ALA A 17 -24.78 -6.04 8.58
CA ALA A 17 -24.51 -5.35 7.32
C ALA A 17 -23.29 -4.43 7.43
N GLY A 18 -23.12 -3.75 8.57
CA GLY A 18 -21.90 -2.99 8.86
C GLY A 18 -20.64 -3.86 8.83
N ALA A 19 -20.70 -5.05 9.43
CA ALA A 19 -19.57 -5.99 9.43
C ALA A 19 -19.20 -6.48 8.02
N ILE A 20 -20.19 -6.79 7.17
CA ILE A 20 -19.97 -7.19 5.77
C ILE A 20 -19.27 -6.06 4.99
N VAL A 21 -19.75 -4.82 5.12
CA VAL A 21 -19.15 -3.67 4.45
C VAL A 21 -17.72 -3.44 4.90
N SER A 22 -17.44 -3.54 6.20
CA SER A 22 -16.08 -3.44 6.74
C SER A 22 -15.16 -4.53 6.19
N PHE A 23 -15.66 -5.77 6.07
CA PHE A 23 -14.89 -6.87 5.49
C PHE A 23 -14.58 -6.64 4.00
N CYS A 24 -15.57 -6.22 3.20
CA CYS A 24 -15.36 -5.90 1.79
C CYS A 24 -14.36 -4.76 1.60
N ALA A 25 -14.43 -3.72 2.44
CA ALA A 25 -13.48 -2.61 2.43
C ALA A 25 -12.06 -3.10 2.76
N ALA A 26 -11.90 -3.92 3.80
CA ALA A 26 -10.61 -4.50 4.17
C ALA A 26 -10.02 -5.37 3.05
N ALA A 27 -10.84 -6.23 2.44
CA ALA A 27 -10.43 -7.06 1.31
C ALA A 27 -9.98 -6.23 0.10
N GLY A 28 -10.70 -5.14 -0.21
CA GLY A 28 -10.32 -4.20 -1.27
C GLY A 28 -8.98 -3.51 -0.99
N CYS A 29 -8.76 -3.06 0.25
CA CYS A 29 -7.49 -2.46 0.65
C CYS A 29 -6.31 -3.44 0.55
N LEU A 30 -6.49 -4.68 1.02
CA LEU A 30 -5.46 -5.72 0.95
C LEU A 30 -5.13 -6.10 -0.50
N GLY A 31 -6.14 -6.22 -1.36
CA GLY A 31 -5.95 -6.47 -2.79
C GLY A 31 -5.20 -5.33 -3.48
N SER A 32 -5.59 -4.08 -3.20
CA SER A 32 -4.92 -2.89 -3.71
C SER A 32 -3.46 -2.83 -3.26
N LEU A 33 -3.18 -3.11 -1.98
CA LEU A 33 -1.82 -3.15 -1.44
C LEU A 33 -0.94 -4.14 -2.20
N GLY A 34 -1.43 -5.37 -2.43
CA GLY A 34 -0.71 -6.35 -3.23
C GLY A 34 -0.46 -5.89 -4.68
N GLY A 35 -1.46 -5.28 -5.31
CA GLY A 35 -1.35 -4.74 -6.67
C GLY A 35 -0.29 -3.64 -6.79
N TRP A 36 -0.30 -2.67 -5.86
CA TRP A 36 0.69 -1.59 -5.85
C TRP A 36 2.11 -2.08 -5.53
N THR A 37 2.26 -3.06 -4.63
CA THR A 37 3.57 -3.67 -4.36
C THR A 37 4.14 -4.39 -5.58
N LEU A 38 3.29 -5.08 -6.36
CA LEU A 38 3.71 -5.70 -7.61
C LEU A 38 4.13 -4.66 -8.65
N LEU A 39 3.33 -3.60 -8.82
CA LEU A 39 3.58 -2.54 -9.80
C LEU A 39 4.89 -1.80 -9.48
N ALA A 40 5.12 -1.45 -8.21
CA ALA A 40 6.38 -0.88 -7.75
C ALA A 40 7.57 -1.81 -8.05
N GLY A 41 7.42 -3.11 -7.81
CA GLY A 41 8.45 -4.11 -8.12
C GLY A 41 8.76 -4.22 -9.62
N GLN A 42 7.74 -4.21 -10.48
CA GLN A 42 7.94 -4.27 -11.94
C GLN A 42 8.59 -3.00 -12.49
N THR A 43 8.18 -1.81 -12.02
CA THR A 43 8.79 -0.54 -12.42
C THR A 43 10.26 -0.47 -11.97
N ALA A 44 10.55 -0.87 -10.73
CA ALA A 44 11.93 -0.90 -10.23
C ALA A 44 12.80 -1.92 -10.99
N LYS A 45 12.24 -3.07 -11.35
CA LYS A 45 12.92 -4.07 -12.19
C LYS A 45 13.24 -3.50 -13.57
N ALA A 46 12.26 -2.92 -14.26
CA ALA A 46 12.45 -2.35 -15.59
C ALA A 46 13.52 -1.24 -15.58
N ALA A 47 13.45 -0.32 -14.61
CA ALA A 47 14.45 0.73 -14.47
C ALA A 47 15.86 0.19 -14.14
N ALA A 48 15.96 -0.91 -13.39
CA ALA A 48 17.24 -1.56 -13.09
C ALA A 48 17.79 -2.35 -14.29
N ASP A 49 16.92 -2.97 -15.09
CA ASP A 49 17.29 -3.65 -16.34
C ASP A 49 17.89 -2.64 -17.36
N ASP A 50 17.38 -1.40 -17.38
CA ASP A 50 17.91 -0.29 -18.18
C ASP A 50 19.15 0.40 -17.56
N GLY A 51 19.62 -0.06 -16.38
CA GLY A 51 20.76 0.51 -15.67
C GLY A 51 20.50 1.87 -15.01
N LEU A 52 19.25 2.33 -14.98
CA LEU A 52 18.81 3.59 -14.36
C LEU A 52 18.48 3.44 -12.87
N PHE A 53 18.49 2.20 -12.35
CA PHE A 53 18.18 1.89 -10.97
C PHE A 53 19.16 0.85 -10.39
N PRO A 54 19.31 0.74 -9.06
CA PRO A 54 20.30 -0.16 -8.47
C PRO A 54 20.12 -1.62 -8.94
N PRO A 55 21.21 -2.34 -9.28
CA PRO A 55 21.15 -3.68 -9.89
C PRO A 55 20.42 -4.72 -9.02
N ILE A 56 20.31 -4.46 -7.72
CA ILE A 56 19.58 -5.32 -6.77
C ILE A 56 18.09 -5.48 -7.14
N PHE A 57 17.49 -4.49 -7.81
CA PHE A 57 16.10 -4.54 -8.26
C PHE A 57 15.89 -5.32 -9.57
N ALA A 58 16.94 -5.47 -10.38
CA ALA A 58 16.95 -6.35 -11.57
C ALA A 58 17.09 -7.84 -11.20
N ARG A 59 17.50 -8.15 -9.95
CA ARG A 59 17.70 -9.53 -9.51
C ARG A 59 16.37 -10.26 -9.33
N VAL A 60 16.07 -11.14 -10.28
CA VAL A 60 14.84 -11.96 -10.28
C VAL A 60 15.08 -13.42 -9.87
N ASN A 61 14.03 -14.08 -9.41
CA ASN A 61 14.00 -15.53 -9.19
C ASN A 61 13.70 -16.30 -10.51
N LYS A 62 13.60 -17.63 -10.44
CA LYS A 62 13.26 -18.50 -11.59
C LYS A 62 11.91 -18.18 -12.26
N ALA A 63 11.01 -17.49 -11.56
CA ALA A 63 9.70 -17.07 -12.06
C ALA A 63 9.71 -15.63 -12.63
N GLY A 64 10.88 -14.98 -12.71
CA GLY A 64 10.99 -13.61 -13.20
C GLY A 64 10.53 -12.54 -12.19
N THR A 65 10.33 -12.90 -10.93
CA THR A 65 9.89 -11.98 -9.87
C THR A 65 11.08 -11.34 -9.15
N PRO A 66 11.12 -10.00 -8.99
CA PRO A 66 12.18 -9.27 -8.30
C PRO A 66 12.05 -9.37 -6.77
N VAL A 67 12.35 -10.55 -6.21
CA VAL A 67 12.14 -10.85 -4.77
C VAL A 67 12.90 -9.89 -3.85
N ALA A 68 14.15 -9.55 -4.18
CA ALA A 68 14.94 -8.62 -3.38
C ALA A 68 14.31 -7.21 -3.35
N GLY A 69 13.80 -6.74 -4.50
CA GLY A 69 13.08 -5.47 -4.59
C GLY A 69 11.80 -5.46 -3.74
N LEU A 70 11.03 -6.54 -3.78
CA LEU A 70 9.81 -6.66 -2.97
C LEU A 70 10.11 -6.66 -1.46
N ILE A 71 11.18 -7.32 -1.03
CA ILE A 71 11.60 -7.30 0.39
C ILE A 71 11.98 -5.87 0.82
N ILE A 72 12.74 -5.13 0.00
CA ILE A 72 13.12 -3.75 0.30
C ILE A 72 11.88 -2.86 0.42
N VAL A 73 10.93 -2.98 -0.52
CA VAL A 73 9.66 -2.25 -0.47
C VAL A 73 8.88 -2.59 0.80
N GLY A 74 8.83 -3.87 1.19
CA GLY A 74 8.18 -4.30 2.43
C GLY A 74 8.83 -3.73 3.69
N ILE A 75 10.17 -3.67 3.73
CA ILE A 75 10.91 -3.06 4.83
C ILE A 75 10.60 -1.56 4.91
N LEU A 76 10.64 -0.84 3.79
CA LEU A 76 10.32 0.59 3.74
C LEU A 76 8.89 0.87 4.19
N MET A 77 7.92 0.09 3.71
CA MET A 77 6.52 0.18 4.15
C MET A 77 6.39 -0.06 5.66
N THR A 78 7.10 -1.06 6.20
CA THR A 78 7.08 -1.35 7.65
C THR A 78 7.67 -0.20 8.46
N ILE A 79 8.78 0.40 8.01
CA ILE A 79 9.40 1.56 8.67
C ILE A 79 8.42 2.74 8.70
N PHE A 80 7.81 3.09 7.57
CA PHE A 80 6.84 4.18 7.50
C PHE A 80 5.57 3.90 8.32
N GLN A 81 5.13 2.65 8.37
CA GLN A 81 3.99 2.25 9.20
C GLN A 81 4.31 2.44 10.69
N LEU A 82 5.52 2.08 11.13
CA LEU A 82 5.97 2.28 12.52
C LEU A 82 6.15 3.77 12.85
N SER A 83 6.62 4.58 11.89
CA SER A 83 6.69 6.03 12.05
C SER A 83 5.29 6.65 12.23
N SER A 84 4.25 6.06 11.64
CA SER A 84 2.86 6.54 11.73
C SER A 84 2.16 6.24 13.07
N ILE A 85 2.88 5.70 14.07
CA ILE A 85 2.33 5.47 15.42
C ILE A 85 2.16 6.80 16.20
N SER A 86 2.94 7.83 15.85
CA SER A 86 2.85 9.16 16.48
C SER A 86 1.86 10.07 15.73
N PRO A 87 0.96 10.79 16.42
CA PRO A 87 0.03 11.74 15.80
C PRO A 87 0.72 12.84 14.98
N ASN A 88 1.91 13.28 15.42
CA ASN A 88 2.71 14.28 14.67
C ASN A 88 3.29 13.68 13.40
N ALA A 89 3.82 12.46 13.45
CA ALA A 89 4.39 11.78 12.29
C ALA A 89 3.33 11.35 11.27
N THR A 90 2.12 11.03 11.72
CA THR A 90 0.97 10.74 10.84
C THR A 90 0.58 11.97 10.02
N LYS A 91 0.67 13.17 10.60
CA LYS A 91 0.41 14.43 9.90
C LYS A 91 1.45 14.71 8.81
N GLU A 92 2.73 14.54 9.12
CA GLU A 92 3.82 14.69 8.15
C GLU A 92 3.71 13.68 7.00
N PHE A 93 3.44 12.41 7.32
CA PHE A 93 3.20 11.38 6.30
C PHE A 93 1.97 11.70 5.43
N GLY A 94 0.91 12.22 6.04
CA GLY A 94 -0.29 12.68 5.33
C GLY A 94 0.00 13.82 4.34
N LEU A 95 0.92 14.73 4.69
CA LEU A 95 1.35 15.81 3.79
C LEU A 95 2.10 15.24 2.58
N VAL A 96 3.06 14.35 2.80
CA VAL A 96 3.83 13.67 1.74
C VAL A 96 2.91 12.87 0.80
N SER A 97 1.95 12.14 1.35
CA SER A 97 0.96 11.39 0.58
C SER A 97 0.07 12.32 -0.26
N SER A 98 -0.43 13.41 0.34
CA SER A 98 -1.30 14.38 -0.35
C SER A 98 -0.57 15.07 -1.51
N VAL A 99 0.68 15.46 -1.30
CA VAL A 99 1.54 16.03 -2.33
C VAL A 99 1.71 15.03 -3.48
N SER A 100 2.03 13.77 -3.17
CA SER A 100 2.22 12.73 -4.19
C SER A 100 0.97 12.53 -5.06
N VAL A 101 -0.23 12.57 -4.48
CA VAL A 101 -1.50 12.45 -5.21
C VAL A 101 -1.79 13.68 -6.08
N ILE A 102 -1.40 14.89 -5.66
CA ILE A 102 -1.58 16.10 -6.47
C ILE A 102 -0.64 16.12 -7.68
N PHE A 103 0.54 15.54 -7.55
CA PHE A 103 1.57 15.50 -8.59
C PHE A 103 1.49 14.28 -9.53
N THR A 104 0.57 13.35 -9.29
CA THR A 104 0.22 12.22 -10.19
C THR A 104 -1.03 12.56 -10.99
#